data_AF-A0A920ITX8-F1
#
_entry.id   AF-A0A920ITX8-F1
#
_cell.length_a   1.000
_cell.length_b   1.000
_cell.length_c   1.000
_cell.angle_alpha   90.00
_cell.angle_beta   90.00
_cell.angle_gamma   90.00
#
_symmetry.space_group_name_H-M   'P 1'
#
loop_
_entity.id
_entity.type
_entity.pdbx_description
1 polymer ?
#
loop_
_entity_poly.entity_id
_entity_poly.type
_entity_poly.pdbx_seq_one_letter_code
_entity_poly.pdbx_strand_id
1 'polypeptide(L)'
;MTTGHYKSTIYYGDEDSLASANFIFNDLSHEEKVNFSCNYYPRKKKPGTEFVYHTSDTYLIGATLNNLLSDKEEDDFFDDLLVPIFDYHNFSEKIKFTRRTNDPREQPYTGWGMFLNRDDLIKLNSLLKSPKNMTFSQKIF
;
A
#
# COMPACT_ATOMS: atom_id res chain seq x y z
N MET A 1 -12.49 1.12 -1.59
CA MET A 1 -12.48 0.11 -0.52
C MET A 1 -13.89 -0.07 0.02
N THR A 2 -14.29 -1.31 0.29
CA THR A 2 -15.66 -1.62 0.74
C THR A 2 -15.72 -1.86 2.25
N THR A 3 -15.06 -1.01 3.04
CA THR A 3 -14.97 -1.15 4.50
C THR A 3 -16.31 -0.85 5.21
N GLY A 4 -17.18 -0.06 4.58
CA GLY A 4 -18.42 0.43 5.18
C GLY A 4 -18.21 1.63 6.13
N HIS A 5 -17.00 2.18 6.18
CA HIS A 5 -16.64 3.39 6.93
C HIS A 5 -16.50 4.55 5.94
N TYR A 6 -17.21 5.66 6.17
CA TYR A 6 -17.13 6.85 5.32
C TYR A 6 -17.90 8.03 5.93
N LYS A 7 -17.55 9.26 5.52
CA LYS A 7 -18.36 10.46 5.80
C LYS A 7 -19.21 10.85 4.60
N SER A 8 -18.71 10.63 3.38
CA SER A 8 -19.35 10.94 2.11
C SER A 8 -19.32 9.75 1.15
N THR A 9 -20.40 9.55 0.39
CA THR A 9 -20.46 8.62 -0.74
C THR A 9 -20.22 9.32 -2.08
N ILE A 10 -19.99 10.64 -2.08
CA ILE A 10 -19.62 11.36 -3.29
C ILE A 10 -18.26 10.84 -3.76
N TYR A 11 -18.10 10.67 -5.07
CA TYR A 11 -16.84 10.26 -5.67
C TYR A 11 -15.69 11.16 -5.19
N TYR A 12 -14.65 10.56 -4.61
CA TYR A 12 -13.54 11.23 -3.89
C TYR A 12 -13.93 12.17 -2.75
N GLY A 13 -15.20 12.23 -2.31
CA GLY A 13 -15.64 13.22 -1.31
C GLY A 13 -14.90 13.13 0.04
N ASP A 14 -14.52 11.92 0.46
CA ASP A 14 -13.69 11.73 1.64
C ASP A 14 -12.19 11.91 1.36
N GLU A 15 -11.72 11.39 0.22
CA GLU A 15 -10.31 11.40 -0.18
C GLU A 15 -9.80 12.81 -0.53
N ASP A 16 -10.62 13.67 -1.13
CA ASP A 16 -10.29 15.07 -1.47
C ASP A 16 -10.39 16.00 -0.26
N SER A 17 -10.66 15.46 0.93
CA SER A 17 -10.75 16.27 2.15
C SER A 17 -9.39 16.73 2.65
N LEU A 18 -9.37 17.89 3.33
CA LEU A 18 -8.17 18.39 4.00
C LEU A 18 -7.57 17.37 4.99
N ALA A 19 -8.42 16.55 5.61
CA ALA A 19 -7.98 15.51 6.53
C ALA A 19 -7.21 14.39 5.82
N SER A 20 -7.63 13.99 4.63
CA SER A 20 -6.87 13.04 3.80
C SER A 20 -5.53 13.63 3.35
N ALA A 21 -5.49 14.91 2.97
CA ALA A 21 -4.24 15.60 2.68
C ALA A 21 -3.30 15.64 3.90
N ASN A 22 -3.83 15.93 5.09
CA ASN A 22 -3.06 15.86 6.33
C ASN A 22 -2.54 14.45 6.61
N PHE A 23 -3.37 13.42 6.40
CA PHE A 23 -2.94 12.02 6.52
C PHE A 23 -1.76 11.70 5.60
N ILE A 24 -1.75 12.20 4.36
CA ILE A 24 -0.68 11.92 3.40
C ILE A 24 0.60 12.70 3.74
N PHE A 25 0.48 14.01 4.04
CA PHE A 25 1.62 14.92 4.08
C PHE A 25 2.09 15.31 5.49
N ASN A 26 1.21 15.26 6.49
CA ASN A 26 1.46 15.82 7.83
C ASN A 26 1.52 14.78 8.94
N ASP A 27 0.83 13.64 8.81
CA ASP A 27 0.99 12.52 9.73
C ASP A 27 2.33 11.83 9.41
N LEU A 28 3.32 11.93 10.30
CA LEU A 28 4.71 11.54 9.99
C LEU A 28 5.05 10.14 10.51
N SER A 29 4.41 9.72 11.60
CA SER A 29 4.62 8.41 12.22
C SER A 29 3.60 7.37 11.78
N HIS A 30 3.96 6.12 11.96
CA HIS A 30 3.10 4.97 11.81
C HIS A 30 1.92 5.01 12.77
N GLU A 31 2.13 5.39 14.03
CA GLU A 31 1.06 5.47 15.03
C GLU A 31 -0.01 6.50 14.61
N GLU A 32 0.40 7.69 14.18
CA GLU A 32 -0.51 8.73 13.68
C GLU A 32 -1.33 8.23 12.50
N LYS A 33 -0.66 7.63 11.49
CA LYS A 33 -1.32 7.10 10.31
C LYS A 33 -2.30 5.97 10.62
N VAL A 34 -1.93 5.01 11.49
CA VAL A 34 -2.85 3.95 11.94
C VAL A 34 -4.04 4.54 12.69
N ASN A 35 -3.80 5.49 13.60
CA ASN A 35 -4.87 6.14 14.34
C ASN A 35 -5.86 6.84 13.40
N PHE A 36 -5.36 7.57 12.39
CA PHE A 36 -6.21 8.18 11.37
C PHE A 36 -7.02 7.13 10.62
N SER A 37 -6.37 6.11 10.05
CA SER A 37 -7.03 5.08 9.25
C SER A 37 -8.12 4.33 10.02
N CYS A 38 -7.89 4.04 11.30
CA CYS A 38 -8.83 3.29 12.13
C CYS A 38 -10.00 4.14 12.65
N ASN A 39 -9.77 5.43 12.95
CA ASN A 39 -10.70 6.21 13.78
C ASN A 39 -11.35 7.41 13.04
N TYR A 40 -10.80 7.87 11.92
CA TYR A 40 -11.29 9.09 11.29
C TYR A 40 -12.65 8.93 10.58
N TYR A 41 -12.89 7.76 9.97
CA TYR A 41 -14.12 7.47 9.23
C TYR A 41 -15.11 6.64 10.07
N PRO A 42 -16.32 7.17 10.35
CA PRO A 42 -17.32 6.44 11.11
C PRO A 42 -17.91 5.30 10.27
N ARG A 43 -18.27 4.20 10.93
CA ARG A 43 -19.03 3.12 10.29
C ARG A 43 -20.44 3.59 9.91
N LYS A 44 -20.82 3.40 8.65
CA LYS A 44 -22.15 3.76 8.11
C LYS A 44 -22.90 2.56 7.54
N LYS A 45 -22.18 1.57 7.01
CA LYS A 45 -22.77 0.36 6.41
C LYS A 45 -21.99 -0.90 6.82
N LYS A 46 -22.51 -2.06 6.43
CA LYS A 46 -21.77 -3.32 6.55
C LYS A 46 -20.60 -3.31 5.55
N PRO A 47 -19.45 -3.94 5.87
CA PRO A 47 -18.40 -4.18 4.88
C PRO A 47 -18.95 -4.93 3.65
N GLY A 48 -18.36 -4.67 2.48
CA GLY A 48 -18.70 -5.30 1.21
C GLY A 48 -19.87 -4.64 0.45
N THR A 49 -20.56 -3.63 1.02
CA THR A 49 -21.80 -3.10 0.41
C THR A 49 -21.67 -1.76 -0.30
N GLU A 50 -20.62 -0.99 -0.01
CA GLU A 50 -20.44 0.38 -0.51
C GLU A 50 -18.97 0.61 -0.79
N PHE A 51 -18.62 1.10 -1.98
CA PHE A 51 -17.23 1.41 -2.34
C PHE A 51 -16.94 2.89 -2.11
N VAL A 52 -16.02 3.20 -1.20
CA VAL A 52 -15.49 4.54 -0.98
C VAL A 52 -13.96 4.47 -1.05
N TYR A 53 -13.32 5.39 -1.77
CA TYR A 53 -11.87 5.43 -1.91
C TYR A 53 -11.25 6.27 -0.77
N HIS A 54 -10.20 5.74 -0.16
CA HIS A 54 -9.45 6.21 1.00
C HIS A 54 -8.01 5.68 0.92
N THR A 55 -7.02 6.54 0.70
CA THR A 55 -5.59 6.11 0.74
C THR A 55 -5.20 5.56 2.13
N SER A 56 -5.89 5.96 3.19
CA SER A 56 -5.69 5.46 4.55
C SER A 56 -5.97 3.96 4.72
N ASP A 57 -6.91 3.42 3.94
CA ASP A 57 -7.28 2.00 3.98
C ASP A 57 -6.17 1.13 3.35
N THR A 58 -5.53 1.60 2.27
CA THR A 58 -4.39 0.87 1.66
C THR A 58 -3.15 0.91 2.55
N TYR A 59 -2.95 1.99 3.31
CA TYR A 59 -1.90 2.06 4.34
C TYR A 59 -2.06 0.94 5.37
N LEU A 60 -3.29 0.70 5.87
CA LEU A 60 -3.56 -0.39 6.82
C LEU A 60 -3.28 -1.77 6.22
N ILE A 61 -3.55 -1.97 4.92
CA ILE A 61 -3.18 -3.21 4.24
C ILE A 61 -1.66 -3.42 4.31
N GLY A 62 -0.87 -2.39 4.00
CA GLY A 62 0.60 -2.45 4.10
C GLY A 62 1.10 -2.76 5.51
N ALA A 63 0.56 -2.08 6.51
CA ALA A 63 0.89 -2.33 7.91
C ALA A 63 0.53 -3.76 8.35
N THR A 64 -0.62 -4.27 7.87
CA THR A 64 -1.05 -5.64 8.15
C THR A 64 -0.14 -6.65 7.48
N LEU A 65 0.32 -6.41 6.25
CA LEU A 65 1.28 -7.29 5.57
C LEU A 65 2.57 -7.42 6.38
N ASN A 66 3.17 -6.32 6.85
CA ASN A 66 4.36 -6.39 7.71
C ASN A 66 4.09 -7.16 9.01
N ASN A 67 2.93 -6.93 9.66
CA ASN A 67 2.56 -7.68 10.86
C ASN A 67 2.34 -9.19 10.60
N LEU A 68 1.98 -9.59 9.39
CA LEU A 68 1.83 -11.01 9.02
C LEU A 68 3.18 -11.67 8.69
N LEU A 69 4.19 -10.86 8.36
CA LEU A 69 5.54 -11.31 8.07
C LEU A 69 6.38 -11.42 9.35
N SER A 70 6.15 -10.58 10.37
CA SER A 70 6.99 -10.46 11.57
C SER A 70 7.34 -11.75 12.35
N ASP A 71 6.57 -12.84 12.17
CA ASP A 71 6.87 -14.15 12.76
C ASP A 71 7.81 -15.01 11.88
N LYS A 72 8.34 -14.44 10.80
CA LYS A 72 9.24 -15.06 9.81
C LYS A 72 10.57 -14.29 9.76
N GLU A 73 11.48 -14.76 8.91
CA GLU A 73 12.72 -14.03 8.59
C GLU A 73 12.48 -12.79 7.70
N GLU A 74 11.24 -12.58 7.25
CA GLU A 74 10.77 -11.43 6.47
C GLU A 74 10.01 -10.50 7.43
N ASP A 75 10.25 -9.19 7.40
CA ASP A 75 9.52 -8.21 8.23
C ASP A 75 9.03 -6.98 7.45
N ASP A 76 9.44 -6.85 6.18
CA ASP A 76 9.03 -5.78 5.28
C ASP A 76 8.48 -6.35 3.95
N PHE A 77 7.17 -6.28 3.75
CA PHE A 77 6.53 -6.80 2.54
C PHE A 77 7.06 -6.16 1.25
N PHE A 78 7.51 -4.90 1.31
CA PHE A 78 7.99 -4.21 0.13
C PHE A 78 9.40 -4.69 -0.23
N ASP A 79 10.32 -4.66 0.72
CA ASP A 79 11.71 -5.04 0.48
C ASP A 79 11.88 -6.56 0.36
N ASP A 80 11.16 -7.35 1.15
CA ASP A 80 11.33 -8.81 1.18
C ASP A 80 10.50 -9.54 0.12
N LEU A 81 9.34 -8.99 -0.27
CA LEU A 81 8.46 -9.64 -1.24
C LEU A 81 8.40 -8.93 -2.58
N LEU A 82 8.28 -7.59 -2.64
CA LEU A 82 8.11 -6.88 -3.91
C LEU A 82 9.43 -6.63 -4.64
N VAL A 83 10.48 -6.19 -3.94
CA VAL A 83 11.79 -5.93 -4.56
C VAL A 83 12.36 -7.17 -5.28
N PRO A 84 12.28 -8.40 -4.74
CA PRO A 84 12.72 -9.60 -5.46
C PRO A 84 11.96 -9.86 -6.77
N ILE A 85 10.68 -9.50 -6.85
CA ILE A 85 9.89 -9.59 -8.09
C ILE A 85 10.42 -8.59 -9.11
N PHE A 86 10.71 -7.37 -8.66
CA PHE A 86 11.27 -6.32 -9.50
C PHE A 86 12.66 -6.71 -10.02
N ASP A 87 13.51 -7.29 -9.18
CA ASP A 87 14.81 -7.81 -9.58
C ASP A 87 14.69 -8.94 -10.60
N TYR A 88 13.83 -9.93 -10.33
CA TYR A 88 13.63 -11.07 -11.23
C TYR A 88 13.18 -10.66 -12.63
N HIS A 89 12.35 -9.62 -12.72
CA HIS A 89 11.86 -9.08 -13.99
C HIS A 89 12.68 -7.90 -14.52
N ASN A 90 13.86 -7.66 -13.95
CA ASN A 90 14.81 -6.63 -14.36
C ASN A 90 14.17 -5.23 -14.45
N PHE A 91 13.33 -4.88 -13.48
CA PHE A 91 12.79 -3.53 -13.34
C PHE A 91 13.89 -2.51 -13.02
N SER A 92 13.58 -1.22 -13.18
CA SER A 92 14.54 -0.17 -12.84
C SER A 92 14.78 -0.08 -11.33
N GLU A 93 15.91 0.52 -10.94
CA GLU A 93 16.18 0.81 -9.52
C GLU A 93 15.10 1.69 -8.87
N LYS A 94 14.38 2.52 -9.64
CA LYS A 94 13.42 3.47 -9.07
C LYS A 94 12.21 2.79 -8.42
N ILE A 95 11.69 1.71 -9.04
CA ILE A 95 10.51 1.01 -8.52
C ILE A 95 10.81 0.26 -7.22
N LYS A 96 12.08 0.03 -6.91
CA LYS A 96 12.56 -0.61 -5.68
C LYS A 96 12.60 0.34 -4.49
N PHE A 97 12.08 1.55 -4.64
CA PHE A 97 11.93 2.51 -3.54
C PHE A 97 10.48 2.94 -3.39
N THR A 98 10.06 3.09 -2.14
CA THR A 98 8.76 3.63 -1.77
C THR A 98 8.91 4.64 -0.63
N ARG A 99 7.98 5.60 -0.53
CA ARG A 99 7.92 6.49 0.64
C ARG A 99 7.48 5.70 1.88
N ARG A 100 8.11 6.05 3.00
CA ARG A 100 8.00 5.39 4.30
C ARG A 100 7.72 6.41 5.40
N THR A 101 7.18 5.97 6.54
CA THR A 101 7.00 6.84 7.71
C THR A 101 8.35 7.32 8.21
N ASN A 102 8.39 8.52 8.81
CA ASN A 102 9.61 9.11 9.33
C ASN A 102 9.75 8.78 10.82
N ASP A 103 9.75 7.50 11.13
CA ASP A 103 9.91 6.93 12.47
C ASP A 103 10.70 5.62 12.38
N PRO A 104 11.15 5.03 13.50
CA PRO A 104 11.95 3.80 13.48
C PRO A 104 11.27 2.59 12.84
N ARG A 105 9.95 2.64 12.61
CA ARG A 105 9.22 1.57 11.95
C ARG A 105 9.34 1.64 10.42
N GLU A 106 9.64 2.82 9.87
CA GLU A 106 9.83 3.05 8.43
C GLU A 106 8.76 2.39 7.55
N GLN A 107 7.49 2.40 7.99
CA GLN A 107 6.40 1.66 7.37
C GLN A 107 6.15 2.17 5.94
N PRO A 108 6.16 1.29 4.91
CA PRO A 108 5.76 1.65 3.56
C PRO A 108 4.37 2.29 3.53
N TYR A 109 4.19 3.36 2.76
CA TYR A 109 2.92 4.09 2.71
C TYR A 109 1.77 3.30 2.08
N THR A 110 2.06 2.33 1.21
CA THR A 110 1.12 1.41 0.54
C THR A 110 -0.14 2.07 -0.05
N GLY A 111 -0.18 2.19 -1.38
CA GLY A 111 -1.23 2.91 -2.12
C GLY A 111 -0.79 4.29 -2.60
N TRP A 112 0.34 4.77 -2.08
CA TRP A 112 1.04 5.97 -2.56
C TRP A 112 2.54 5.86 -2.25
N GLY A 113 3.38 6.60 -2.98
CA GLY A 113 4.80 6.77 -2.64
C GLY A 113 5.82 5.96 -3.46
N MET A 114 5.39 5.17 -4.44
CA MET A 114 6.29 4.47 -5.36
C MET A 114 6.82 5.39 -6.46
N PHE A 115 8.05 5.13 -6.93
CA PHE A 115 8.66 5.85 -8.04
C PHE A 115 8.81 4.94 -9.26
N LEU A 116 8.27 5.35 -10.41
CA LEU A 116 8.31 4.54 -11.62
C LEU A 116 8.85 5.36 -12.77
N ASN A 117 9.65 4.73 -13.63
CA ASN A 117 9.94 5.25 -14.95
C ASN A 117 8.99 4.65 -16.00
N ARG A 118 9.10 5.14 -17.24
CA ARG A 118 8.25 4.67 -18.35
C ARG A 118 8.39 3.16 -18.61
N ASP A 119 9.60 2.63 -18.54
CA ASP A 119 9.88 1.22 -18.82
C ASP A 119 9.29 0.31 -17.74
N ASP A 120 9.29 0.76 -16.48
CA ASP A 120 8.63 0.07 -15.37
C ASP A 120 7.12 -0.05 -15.64
N LEU A 121 6.47 1.00 -16.13
CA LEU A 121 5.05 0.95 -16.49
C LEU A 121 4.77 -0.05 -17.64
N ILE A 122 5.65 -0.12 -18.64
CA ILE A 122 5.54 -1.07 -19.75
C ILE A 122 5.67 -2.52 -19.22
N LYS A 123 6.66 -2.77 -18.35
CA LYS A 123 6.89 -4.08 -17.74
C LYS A 123 5.75 -4.50 -16.82
N LEU A 124 5.23 -3.60 -15.99
CA LEU A 124 4.03 -3.86 -15.16
C LEU A 124 2.84 -4.27 -16.03
N ASN A 125 2.56 -3.52 -17.10
CA ASN A 125 1.49 -3.86 -18.03
C ASN A 125 1.71 -5.23 -18.71
N SER A 126 2.97 -5.60 -19.01
CA SER A 126 3.29 -6.93 -19.55
C SER A 126 3.02 -8.04 -18.54
N LEU A 127 3.41 -7.85 -17.27
CA LEU A 127 3.14 -8.80 -16.17
C LEU A 127 1.64 -9.00 -15.94
N LEU A 128 0.87 -7.92 -15.91
CA LEU A 128 -0.58 -7.98 -15.68
C LEU A 128 -1.34 -8.67 -16.82
N LYS A 129 -0.86 -8.56 -18.07
CA LYS A 129 -1.47 -9.24 -19.23
C LYS A 129 -1.17 -10.73 -19.29
N SER A 130 0.00 -11.14 -18.79
CA SER A 130 0.49 -12.52 -18.90
C SER A 130 1.08 -13.00 -17.56
N PRO A 131 0.25 -13.18 -16.52
CA PRO A 131 0.72 -13.59 -15.19
C PRO A 131 1.35 -14.99 -15.17
N LYS A 132 1.13 -15.81 -16.21
CA LYS A 132 1.76 -17.14 -16.37
C LYS A 132 3.30 -17.10 -16.41
N ASN A 133 3.92 -15.94 -16.64
CA ASN A 133 5.37 -15.76 -16.61
C ASN A 133 5.93 -15.48 -15.20
N MET A 134 5.09 -15.41 -14.17
CA MET A 134 5.49 -15.39 -12.75
C MET A 134 5.53 -16.82 -12.20
N THR A 135 6.52 -17.61 -12.59
CA THR A 135 6.87 -18.82 -11.84
C THR A 135 8.00 -18.48 -10.89
N PHE A 136 7.67 -18.28 -9.61
CA PHE A 136 8.67 -18.19 -8.55
C PHE A 136 9.22 -19.59 -8.33
N SER A 137 10.45 -19.82 -8.78
CA SER A 137 11.19 -21.00 -8.35
C SER A 137 11.55 -20.79 -6.89
N GLN A 138 10.80 -21.43 -5.98
CA GLN A 138 11.19 -21.53 -4.58
C GLN A 138 12.59 -22.16 -4.53
N LYS A 139 13.62 -21.34 -4.29
CA LYS A 139 14.86 -21.88 -3.74
C LYS A 139 14.55 -22.28 -2.31
N ILE A 140 14.20 -23.54 -2.15
CA ILE A 140 14.22 -24.24 -0.87
C ILE A 140 15.68 -24.21 -0.40
N PHE A 141 15.94 -23.49 0.69
CA PHE A 141 17.11 -23.70 1.53
C PHE A 141 16.67 -24.49 2.76
#